data_AF-A0A1C6SKD1-F1
#
_entry.id   AF-A0A1C6SKD1-F1
#
_cell.length_a   1.000
_cell.length_b   1.000
_cell.length_c   1.000
_cell.angle_alpha   90.00
_cell.angle_beta   90.00
_cell.angle_gamma   90.00
#
_symmetry.space_group_name_H-M   'P 1'
#
loop_
_entity.id
_entity.type
_entity.pdbx_description
1 polymer ?
#
loop_
_entity_poly.entity_id
_entity_poly.type
_entity_poly.pdbx_seq_one_letter_code
_entity_poly.pdbx_strand_id
1 'polypeptide(L)'
;MSVRDDRPGQGSEATAYRSSAYPWLLPWQVRERRFPLARLGRRGLDPVEVYAYLDRVAGDMLALYAEITKNRQETLRIKAALRCWQSEQARRANGERR
;
A
#
# COMPACT_ATOMS: atom_id res chain seq x y z
N MET A 1 -0.63 -5.94 44.09
CA MET A 1 -1.24 -4.98 43.14
C MET A 1 -0.12 -4.25 42.42
N SER A 2 0.06 -4.48 41.11
CA SER A 2 0.83 -3.60 40.23
C SER A 2 0.31 -3.78 38.82
N VAL A 3 -0.49 -2.80 38.42
CA VAL A 3 -1.06 -2.62 37.09
C VAL A 3 0.10 -2.31 36.13
N ARG A 4 0.25 -3.12 35.09
CA ARG A 4 1.08 -2.74 33.93
C ARG A 4 0.12 -2.18 32.90
N ASP A 5 0.14 -0.87 32.78
CA ASP A 5 -0.61 -0.14 31.79
C ASP A 5 -0.23 -0.55 30.37
N ASP A 6 -1.30 -0.65 29.57
CA ASP A 6 -1.34 -0.92 28.16
C ASP A 6 -0.51 0.05 27.32
N ARG A 7 0.17 -0.49 26.31
CA ARG A 7 0.64 0.30 25.16
C ARG A 7 -0.36 0.13 24.01
N PRO A 8 -1.25 1.10 23.74
CA PRO A 8 -2.00 1.13 22.51
C PRO A 8 -1.22 1.94 21.46
N GLY A 9 -1.11 1.41 20.24
CA GLY A 9 -0.59 2.21 19.12
C GLY A 9 0.12 1.47 18.01
N GLN A 10 -0.11 0.17 17.81
CA GLN A 10 0.21 -0.47 16.53
C GLN A 10 -0.91 -0.14 15.54
N GLY A 11 -0.90 1.12 15.10
CA GLY A 11 -1.83 1.63 14.10
C GLY A 11 -1.57 0.97 12.75
N SER A 12 -2.54 0.14 12.35
CA SER A 12 -2.90 -0.08 10.95
C SER A 12 -1.77 -0.57 10.04
N GLU A 13 -1.31 -1.81 10.29
CA GLU A 13 -1.07 -2.70 9.16
C GLU A 13 -2.43 -2.93 8.51
N ALA A 14 -2.82 -2.01 7.62
CA ALA A 14 -3.86 -2.24 6.65
C ALA A 14 -3.60 -3.64 6.09
N THR A 15 -4.51 -4.54 6.43
CA THR A 15 -4.45 -5.99 6.28
C THR A 15 -3.90 -6.33 4.91
N ALA A 16 -2.58 -6.37 4.84
CA ALA A 16 -1.88 -6.83 3.70
C ALA A 16 -2.20 -8.31 3.72
N TYR A 17 -3.09 -8.74 2.82
CA TYR A 17 -3.26 -10.13 2.42
C TYR A 17 -1.88 -10.63 1.94
N ARG A 18 -0.97 -10.85 2.89
CA ARG A 18 0.42 -11.22 2.68
C ARG A 18 0.52 -12.70 2.96
N SER A 19 -0.27 -13.48 2.22
CA SER A 19 0.12 -14.86 1.96
C SER A 19 1.38 -14.77 1.11
N SER A 20 2.55 -15.04 1.68
CA SER A 20 3.80 -15.16 0.91
C SER A 20 3.72 -16.24 -0.18
N ALA A 21 2.68 -17.08 -0.13
CA ALA A 21 2.32 -18.05 -1.17
C ALA A 21 1.69 -17.42 -2.43
N TYR A 22 1.20 -16.18 -2.37
CA TYR A 22 0.65 -15.45 -3.52
C TYR A 22 1.27 -14.04 -3.59
N PRO A 23 2.32 -13.84 -4.40
CA PRO A 23 2.83 -12.50 -4.66
C PRO A 23 1.68 -11.63 -5.18
N TRP A 24 1.58 -10.42 -4.64
CA TRP A 24 0.55 -9.47 -5.04
C TRP A 24 0.63 -9.23 -6.53
N LEU A 25 -0.53 -9.24 -7.19
CA LEU A 25 -0.62 -9.06 -8.63
C LEU A 25 -0.21 -7.62 -8.99
N LEU A 26 0.78 -7.47 -9.87
CA LEU A 26 1.21 -6.18 -10.39
C LEU A 26 0.35 -5.77 -11.58
N PRO A 27 0.14 -4.46 -11.83
CA PRO A 27 -0.70 -3.99 -12.93
C PRO A 27 -0.28 -4.55 -14.29
N TRP A 28 1.02 -4.63 -14.58
CA TRP A 28 1.52 -5.21 -15.82
C TRP A 28 1.22 -6.72 -15.92
N GLN A 29 1.24 -7.45 -14.81
CA GLN A 29 0.89 -8.88 -14.77
C GLN A 29 -0.59 -9.11 -15.08
N VAL A 30 -1.47 -8.16 -14.72
CA VAL A 30 -2.89 -8.19 -15.10
C VAL A 30 -3.04 -8.03 -16.61
N ARG A 31 -2.38 -7.03 -17.20
CA ARG A 31 -2.46 -6.72 -18.64
C ARG A 31 -1.92 -7.84 -19.51
N GLU A 32 -0.86 -8.49 -19.04
CA GLU A 32 -0.15 -9.51 -19.80
C GLU A 32 -0.73 -10.92 -19.58
N ARG A 33 -1.66 -11.09 -18.63
CA ARG A 33 -2.26 -12.39 -18.34
C ARG A 33 -2.97 -12.94 -19.57
N ARG A 34 -2.56 -14.12 -20.02
CA ARG A 34 -3.23 -14.86 -21.10
C ARG A 34 -4.06 -16.00 -20.52
N PHE A 35 -5.26 -16.16 -21.05
CA PHE A 35 -6.15 -17.27 -20.70
C PHE A 35 -6.21 -18.27 -21.86
N PRO A 36 -6.22 -19.57 -21.55
CA PRO A 36 -6.48 -20.58 -22.56
C PRO A 36 -7.91 -20.45 -23.09
N LEU A 37 -8.13 -20.85 -24.35
CA LEU A 37 -9.48 -20.95 -24.89
C LEU A 37 -10.31 -21.97 -24.10
N ALA A 38 -11.62 -21.74 -24.07
CA ALA A 38 -12.55 -22.69 -23.46
C ALA A 38 -12.44 -24.07 -24.14
N ARG A 39 -12.60 -25.14 -23.34
CA ARG A 39 -12.62 -26.51 -23.85
C ARG A 39 -13.76 -26.69 -24.85
N LEU A 40 -13.54 -27.55 -25.85
CA LEU A 40 -14.54 -27.87 -26.87
C LEU A 40 -15.90 -28.23 -26.23
N GLY A 41 -16.99 -27.63 -26.72
CA GLY A 41 -18.34 -27.83 -26.18
C GLY A 41 -18.69 -26.97 -24.95
N ARG A 42 -17.81 -26.07 -24.51
CA ARG A 42 -18.11 -25.05 -23.49
C ARG A 42 -18.11 -23.66 -24.11
N ARG A 43 -19.04 -22.80 -23.69
CA ARG A 43 -18.99 -21.37 -24.03
C ARG A 43 -17.95 -20.67 -23.15
N GLY A 44 -17.07 -19.90 -23.77
CA GLY A 44 -16.13 -19.00 -23.08
C GLY A 44 -16.62 -17.55 -23.11
N LEU A 45 -15.91 -16.68 -22.39
CA LEU A 45 -16.07 -15.23 -22.52
C LEU A 45 -15.45 -14.73 -23.84
N ASP A 46 -15.94 -13.60 -24.35
CA ASP A 46 -15.32 -12.93 -25.48
C ASP A 46 -13.90 -12.46 -25.09
N PRO A 47 -12.85 -12.95 -25.76
CA PRO A 47 -11.48 -12.53 -25.46
C PRO A 47 -11.30 -11.01 -25.52
N VAL A 48 -11.96 -10.33 -26.46
CA VAL A 48 -11.81 -8.88 -26.65
C VAL A 48 -12.34 -8.12 -25.43
N GLU A 49 -13.54 -8.48 -24.97
CA GLU A 49 -14.15 -7.87 -23.79
C GLU A 49 -13.32 -8.14 -22.53
N VAL A 50 -12.84 -9.38 -22.36
CA VAL A 50 -11.98 -9.74 -21.23
C VAL A 50 -10.71 -8.90 -21.20
N TYR A 51 -10.01 -8.77 -22.33
CA TYR A 51 -8.77 -7.98 -22.38
C TYR A 51 -9.01 -6.49 -22.20
N ALA A 52 -10.13 -5.94 -22.71
CA ALA A 52 -10.51 -4.55 -22.46
C ALA A 52 -10.79 -4.29 -20.97
N TYR A 53 -11.49 -5.21 -20.32
CA TYR A 53 -11.74 -5.12 -18.88
C TYR A 53 -10.44 -5.21 -18.06
N LEU A 54 -9.53 -6.13 -18.41
CA LEU A 54 -8.25 -6.26 -17.73
C LEU A 54 -7.36 -5.03 -17.88
N ASP A 55 -7.36 -4.38 -19.05
CA ASP A 55 -6.59 -3.15 -19.24
C ASP A 55 -7.11 -2.02 -18.34
N ARG A 56 -8.44 -1.88 -18.23
CA ARG A 56 -9.06 -0.93 -17.28
C ARG A 56 -8.69 -1.26 -15.83
N VAL A 57 -8.82 -2.52 -15.40
CA VAL A 57 -8.46 -2.94 -14.05
C VAL A 57 -7.00 -2.63 -13.75
N ALA A 58 -6.09 -2.88 -14.70
CA ALA A 58 -4.69 -2.56 -14.52
C ALA A 58 -4.44 -1.04 -14.42
N GLY A 59 -5.16 -0.24 -15.20
CA GLY A 59 -5.14 1.22 -15.10
C GLY A 59 -5.56 1.71 -13.71
N ASP A 60 -6.67 1.18 -13.20
CA ASP A 60 -7.19 1.52 -11.87
C ASP A 60 -6.19 1.09 -10.77
N MET A 61 -5.58 -0.09 -10.88
CA MET A 61 -4.53 -0.53 -9.95
C MET A 61 -3.31 0.37 -9.96
N LEU A 62 -2.88 0.84 -11.15
CA LEU A 62 -1.76 1.77 -11.27
C LEU A 62 -2.07 3.10 -10.57
N ALA A 63 -3.27 3.63 -10.75
CA ALA A 63 -3.72 4.85 -10.08
C ALA A 63 -3.75 4.69 -8.55
N LEU A 64 -4.28 3.57 -8.04
CA LEU A 64 -4.30 3.29 -6.60
C LEU A 64 -2.89 3.20 -6.01
N TYR A 65 -1.95 2.55 -6.70
CA TYR A 65 -0.56 2.45 -6.24
C TYR A 65 0.17 3.79 -6.26
N ALA A 66 -0.12 4.66 -7.23
CA ALA A 66 0.37 6.03 -7.25
C ALA A 66 -0.12 6.83 -6.03
N GLU A 67 -1.41 6.73 -5.70
CA GLU A 67 -1.98 7.41 -4.54
C GLU A 67 -1.43 6.89 -3.20
N ILE A 68 -1.24 5.57 -3.06
CA ILE A 68 -0.56 4.99 -1.88
C ILE A 68 0.85 5.54 -1.73
N THR A 69 1.58 5.65 -2.84
CA THR A 69 2.97 6.17 -2.83
C THR A 69 2.99 7.64 -2.42
N LYS A 70 2.09 8.45 -2.97
CA LYS A 70 1.92 9.86 -2.61
C LYS A 70 1.57 10.04 -1.14
N ASN A 71 0.62 9.25 -0.62
CA ASN A 71 0.23 9.30 0.79
C ASN A 71 1.39 8.96 1.73
N ARG A 72 2.20 7.95 1.37
CA ARG A 72 3.41 7.59 2.13
C ARG A 72 4.44 8.72 2.11
N GLN A 73 4.64 9.37 0.97
CA GLN A 73 5.55 10.52 0.87
C GLN A 73 5.09 11.67 1.77
N GLU A 74 3.79 11.95 1.80
CA GLU A 74 3.22 12.99 2.68
C GLU A 74 3.44 12.66 4.16
N THR A 75 3.19 11.42 4.54
CA THR A 75 3.45 10.93 5.90
C THR A 75 4.93 11.07 6.28
N LEU A 76 5.84 10.77 5.37
CA LEU A 76 7.28 10.92 5.61
C LEU A 76 7.68 12.39 5.81
N ARG A 77 7.10 13.31 5.03
CA ARG A 77 7.32 14.76 5.19
C ARG A 77 6.85 15.25 6.56
N ILE A 78 5.64 14.89 6.96
CA ILE A 78 5.08 15.25 8.27
C ILE A 78 5.98 14.71 9.40
N LYS A 79 6.38 13.43 9.32
CA LYS A 79 7.28 12.82 10.31
C LYS A 79 8.65 13.52 10.36
N ALA A 80 9.19 13.94 9.22
CA ALA A 80 10.46 14.66 9.16
C ALA A 80 10.36 16.05 9.82
N ALA A 81 9.31 16.81 9.50
CA ALA A 81 9.05 18.11 10.11
C ALA A 81 8.89 17.99 11.64
N LEU A 82 8.14 16.98 12.11
CA LEU A 82 7.96 16.74 13.53
C LEU A 82 9.29 16.42 14.23
N ARG A 83 10.13 15.55 13.64
CA ARG A 83 11.46 15.24 14.18
C ARG A 83 12.35 16.47 14.25
N CYS A 84 12.36 17.30 13.20
CA CYS A 84 13.14 18.52 13.18
C CYS A 84 12.73 19.48 14.31
N TRP A 85 11.42 19.69 14.48
CA TRP A 85 10.89 20.49 15.58
C TRP A 85 11.25 19.90 16.95
N GLN A 86 11.10 18.59 17.15
CA GLN A 86 11.46 17.94 18.41
C GLN A 86 12.96 18.09 18.73
N SER A 87 13.83 17.96 17.74
CA SER A 87 15.27 18.19 17.92
C SER A 87 15.57 19.64 18.30
N GLU A 88 14.90 20.61 17.67
CA GLU A 88 15.05 22.03 18.02
C GLU A 88 14.58 22.33 19.45
N GLN A 89 13.44 21.78 19.87
CA GLN A 89 12.96 21.93 21.24
C GLN A 89 13.93 21.30 22.26
N ALA A 90 14.46 20.11 21.98
CA ALA A 90 15.44 19.46 22.85
C ALA A 90 16.74 20.28 22.99
N ARG A 91 17.20 20.93 21.90
CA ARG A 91 18.36 21.84 21.96
C ARG A 91 18.09 23.05 22.85
N ARG A 92 16.92 23.68 22.74
CA ARG A 92 16.53 24.83 23.57
C ARG A 92 16.46 24.43 25.05
N ALA A 93 15.77 23.35 25.36
CA ALA A 93 15.65 22.85 26.73
C ALA A 93 17.01 22.46 27.36
N ASN A 94 17.97 21.97 26.56
CA ASN A 94 19.32 21.68 27.05
C ASN A 94 20.19 22.93 27.22
N GLY A 95 19.94 23.99 26.42
CA GLY A 95 20.61 25.28 26.56
C GLY A 95 20.15 26.05 27.80
N GLU A 96 18.88 25.94 28.17
CA GLU A 96 18.30 26.56 29.38
C GLU A 96 18.76 25.91 30.70
N ARG A 97 19.33 24.70 30.65
CA ARG A 97 19.84 23.97 31.83
C ARG A 97 21.33 24.16 32.11
N ARG A 98 22.05 24.93 31.28
CA ARG A 98 23.48 25.23 31.44
C ARG A 98 23.68 26.67 31.91
#